data_AF-S7PDH8-F1
#
_entry.id   AF-S7PDH8-F1
#
_cell.length_a   1.000
_cell.length_b   1.000
_cell.length_c   1.000
_cell.angle_alpha   90.00
_cell.angle_beta   90.00
_cell.angle_gamma   90.00
#
_symmetry.space_group_name_H-M   'P 1'
#
loop_
_entity.id
_entity.type
_entity.pdbx_description
1 polymer ?
#
loop_
_entity_poly.entity_id
_entity_poly.type
_entity_poly.pdbx_seq_one_letter_code
_entity_poly.pdbx_strand_id
1 'polypeptide(L)' 'MIDRWRNARTLCLWQTTLSQRRNPYVTLRIQDAMAQELALANKQLLMVRQAALHQLFEKEHQQYQQELNQMGKAFYVERF' A
#
# COMPACT_ATOMS: atom_id res chain seq x y z
N MET A 1 -13.95 2.92 -56.29
CA MET A 1 -13.12 1.87 -55.65
C MET A 1 -11.91 2.47 -54.92
N ILE A 2 -11.26 3.50 -55.47
CA ILE A 2 -10.09 4.18 -54.89
C ILE A 2 -10.43 5.00 -53.62
N ASP A 3 -11.56 5.70 -53.58
CA ASP A 3 -11.92 6.54 -52.42
C ASP A 3 -12.25 5.73 -51.18
N ARG A 4 -12.86 4.55 -51.34
CA ARG A 4 -13.12 3.61 -50.24
C ARG A 4 -11.80 3.13 -49.61
N TRP A 5 -10.80 2.85 -50.43
CA TRP A 5 -9.48 2.41 -49.97
C TRP A 5 -8.72 3.54 -49.29
N ARG A 6 -8.79 4.76 -49.83
CA ARG A 6 -8.23 5.97 -49.20
C ARG A 6 -8.86 6.23 -47.84
N ASN A 7 -10.19 6.19 -47.74
CA ASN A 7 -10.89 6.41 -46.48
C ASN A 7 -10.56 5.35 -45.43
N ALA A 8 -10.48 4.07 -45.81
CA ALA A 8 -10.07 2.99 -44.92
C ALA A 8 -8.63 3.19 -44.41
N ARG A 9 -7.71 3.65 -45.27
CA ARG A 9 -6.33 3.97 -44.89
C ARG A 9 -6.27 5.13 -43.89
N THR A 10 -7.03 6.20 -44.12
CA THR A 10 -7.08 7.36 -43.21
C THR A 10 -7.65 6.98 -41.85
N LEU A 11 -8.71 6.16 -41.83
CA LEU A 11 -9.30 5.64 -40.59
C LEU A 11 -8.31 4.75 -39.81
N CYS A 12 -7.59 3.87 -40.50
CA CYS A 12 -6.57 3.02 -39.86
C CYS A 12 -5.41 3.84 -39.26
N LEU A 13 -4.93 4.87 -39.98
CA LEU A 13 -3.93 5.81 -39.47
C LEU A 13 -4.42 6.59 -38.24
N TRP A 14 -5.68 7.03 -38.26
CA TRP A 14 -6.28 7.72 -37.12
C TRP A 14 -6.46 6.79 -35.90
N GLN A 15 -6.88 5.55 -36.13
CA GLN A 15 -7.06 4.57 -35.07
C GLN A 15 -5.73 4.18 -34.42
N THR A 16 -4.66 4.00 -35.22
CA THR A 16 -3.33 3.66 -34.70
C THR A 16 -2.73 4.81 -33.89
N THR A 17 -2.85 6.06 -34.36
CA THR A 17 -2.36 7.24 -33.63
C THR A 17 -3.12 7.47 -32.31
N LEU A 18 -4.44 7.26 -32.29
CA LEU A 18 -5.20 7.29 -31.03
C LEU A 18 -4.80 6.17 -30.07
N SER A 19 -4.60 4.96 -30.58
CA SER A 19 -4.19 3.80 -29.76
C SER A 19 -2.82 4.04 -29.13
N GLN A 20 -1.87 4.59 -29.90
CA GLN A 20 -0.55 4.98 -29.42
C GLN A 20 -0.61 6.08 -28.36
N ARG A 21 -1.49 7.07 -28.50
CA ARG A 21 -1.68 8.13 -27.49
C ARG A 21 -2.39 7.62 -26.24
N ARG A 22 -3.32 6.67 -26.37
CA ARG A 22 -4.09 6.12 -25.24
C ARG A 22 -3.23 5.18 -24.36
N ASN A 23 -2.25 4.50 -24.94
CA ASN A 23 -1.36 3.57 -24.26
C ASN A 23 -0.56 4.18 -23.08
N PRO A 24 0.20 5.30 -23.23
CA PRO A 24 1.01 5.86 -22.15
C PRO A 24 0.19 6.43 -20.98
N TYR A 25 -0.97 7.04 -21.25
CA TYR A 25 -1.80 7.56 -20.15
C TYR A 25 -2.49 6.46 -19.36
N VAL A 26 -2.81 5.33 -20.00
CA VAL A 26 -3.36 4.16 -19.31
C VAL A 26 -2.31 3.50 -18.43
N THR A 27 -1.07 3.34 -18.90
CA THR A 27 0.01 2.79 -18.07
C THR A 27 0.36 3.69 -16.90
N LEU A 28 0.45 5.02 -17.10
CA LEU A 28 0.66 5.96 -16.00
C LEU A 28 -0.47 5.88 -14.95
N ARG A 29 -1.73 5.87 -15.39
CA ARG A 29 -2.88 5.75 -14.47
C ARG A 29 -2.86 4.44 -13.68
N ILE A 30 -2.47 3.34 -14.30
CA ILE A 30 -2.35 2.04 -13.62
C ILE A 30 -1.20 2.08 -12.59
N GLN A 31 -0.07 2.71 -12.92
CA GLN A 31 1.04 2.88 -11.98
C GLN A 31 0.65 3.73 -10.78
N ASP A 32 -0.06 4.84 -11.01
CA ASP A 32 -0.56 5.71 -9.94
C ASP A 32 -1.55 4.97 -9.02
N ALA A 33 -2.49 4.23 -9.61
CA ALA A 33 -3.42 3.41 -8.84
C ALA A 33 -2.68 2.34 -8.03
N MET A 34 -1.71 1.65 -8.64
CA MET A 34 -0.89 0.64 -7.95
C MET A 34 -0.10 1.25 -6.79
N ALA A 35 0.45 2.46 -6.95
CA ALA A 35 1.16 3.15 -5.88
C ALA A 35 0.23 3.50 -4.70
N GLN A 36 -1.02 3.91 -4.99
CA GLN A 36 -2.02 4.17 -3.96
C GLN A 36 -2.40 2.89 -3.20
N GLU A 37 -2.65 1.80 -3.90
CA GLU A 37 -2.96 0.49 -3.29
C GLU A 37 -1.80 0.00 -2.41
N LEU A 38 -0.56 0.12 -2.89
CA LEU A 38 0.63 -0.23 -2.10
C LEU A 38 0.77 0.64 -0.85
N ALA A 39 0.47 1.94 -0.94
CA ALA A 39 0.51 2.83 0.21
C ALA A 39 -0.55 2.45 1.26
N LEU A 40 -1.75 2.05 0.84
CA LEU A 40 -2.80 1.57 1.74
C LEU A 40 -2.41 0.23 2.39
N ALA A 41 -1.91 -0.72 1.61
CA ALA A 41 -1.43 -2.01 2.12
C ALA A 41 -0.30 -1.83 3.15
N ASN A 42 0.66 -0.93 2.88
CA ASN A 42 1.73 -0.62 3.82
C ASN A 42 1.21 -0.01 5.12
N LYS A 43 0.21 0.88 5.05
CA LYS A 43 -0.43 1.43 6.26
C LYS A 43 -1.08 0.33 7.09
N GLN A 44 -1.81 -0.58 6.45
CA GLN A 44 -2.44 -1.71 7.13
C GLN A 44 -1.40 -2.64 7.76
N LEU A 45 -0.33 -2.96 7.04
CA LEU A 45 0.77 -3.78 7.53
C LEU A 45 1.44 -3.16 8.77
N LEU A 46 1.68 -1.86 8.75
CA LEU A 46 2.27 -1.14 9.89
C LEU A 46 1.35 -1.21 11.12
N MET A 47 0.04 -1.03 10.96
CA MET A 47 -0.91 -1.15 12.07
C MET A 47 -0.90 -2.56 12.68
N VAL A 48 -0.91 -3.59 11.84
CA VAL A 48 -0.85 -4.99 12.30
C VAL A 48 0.46 -5.27 13.04
N ARG A 49 1.59 -4.78 12.50
CA ARG A 49 2.90 -4.95 13.13
C ARG A 49 2.98 -4.23 14.48
N GLN A 50 2.45 -3.01 14.58
CA GLN A 50 2.40 -2.26 15.83
C GLN A 50 1.54 -2.99 16.87
N ALA A 51 0.35 -3.46 16.49
CA ALA A 51 -0.51 -4.24 17.39
C ALA A 51 0.18 -5.52 17.89
N ALA A 52 0.85 -6.26 16.99
CA ALA A 52 1.60 -7.45 17.36
C ALA A 52 2.76 -7.14 18.32
N LEU A 53 3.48 -6.05 18.09
CA LEU A 53 4.56 -5.60 19.00
C LEU A 53 4.02 -5.19 20.36
N HIS A 54 2.92 -4.44 20.42
CA HIS A 54 2.26 -4.10 21.68
C HIS A 54 1.87 -5.36 22.46
N GLN A 55 1.29 -6.35 21.80
CA GLN A 55 0.91 -7.61 22.45
C GLN A 55 2.13 -8.37 23.00
N LEU A 56 3.28 -8.34 22.30
CA LEU A 56 4.51 -8.96 22.81
C LEU A 56 5.02 -8.23 24.04
N PHE A 57 5.08 -6.90 24.01
CA PHE A 57 5.52 -6.11 25.15
C PHE A 57 4.59 -6.24 26.37
N GLU A 58 3.28 -6.36 26.17
CA GLU A 58 2.34 -6.60 27.26
C GLU A 58 2.63 -7.92 27.98
N LYS A 59 2.93 -8.98 27.22
CA LYS A 59 3.30 -10.29 27.80
C LYS A 59 4.61 -10.22 28.56
N GLU A 60 5.63 -9.59 27.98
CA GLU A 60 6.92 -9.38 28.64
C GLU A 60 6.77 -8.53 29.91
N HIS A 61 5.98 -7.46 29.84
CA HIS A 61 5.72 -6.59 30.98
C HIS A 61 5.06 -7.36 32.14
N GLN A 62 4.05 -8.18 31.84
CA GLN A 62 3.40 -9.03 32.84
C GLN A 62 4.39 -10.02 33.46
N GLN A 63 5.24 -10.65 32.65
CA GLN A 63 6.28 -11.55 33.15
C GLN A 63 7.22 -10.82 34.10
N TYR A 64 7.80 -9.70 33.67
CA TYR A 64 8.74 -8.95 34.52
C TYR A 64 8.08 -8.40 35.78
N GLN A 65 6.80 -8.02 35.71
CA GLN A 65 6.08 -7.55 36.89
C GLN A 65 5.94 -8.67 37.93
N GLN A 66 5.68 -9.91 37.49
CA GLN A 66 5.64 -11.07 38.38
C GLN A 66 7.00 -11.35 39.00
N GLU A 67 8.08 -11.31 38.20
CA GLU A 67 9.45 -11.52 38.68
C GLU A 67 9.86 -10.45 39.71
N LEU A 68 9.53 -9.18 39.46
CA LEU A 68 9.80 -8.08 40.39
C LEU A 68 9.01 -8.26 41.70
N ASN A 69 7.73 -8.62 41.61
CA ASN A 69 6.89 -8.83 42.80
C ASN A 69 7.44 -9.97 43.68
N GLN A 70 7.98 -11.04 43.08
CA GLN A 70 8.67 -12.10 43.83
C GLN A 70 9.91 -11.60 44.58
N MET A 71 10.60 -10.59 44.04
CA MET A 71 11.73 -9.93 44.69
C MET A 71 11.29 -8.80 45.65
N GLY A 72 9.99 -8.58 45.84
CA GLY A 72 9.45 -7.47 46.64
C GLY A 72 9.67 -6.09 46.01
N LYS A 73 9.98 -6.03 44.71
CA LYS A 73 10.16 -4.81 43.92
C LYS A 73 8.96 -4.58 43.01
N ALA A 74 8.80 -3.36 42.51
CA ALA A 74 7.77 -3.01 41.55
C ALA A 74 8.33 -2.08 40.47
N PHE A 75 7.65 -2.00 39.33
CA PHE A 75 7.97 -1.03 38.30
C PHE A 75 7.70 0.40 38.80
N TYR A 76 8.58 1.32 38.43
CA TYR A 76 8.32 2.75 38.61
C TYR A 76 7.28 3.21 37.61
N VAL A 77 6.22 3.85 38.11
CA VAL A 77 5.16 4.44 37.29
C VAL A 77 5.02 5.90 37.71
N GLU A 78 5.33 6.81 36.79
CA GLU A 78 5.07 8.23 37.01
C GLU A 78 3.56 8.44 37.14
N ARG A 79 3.12 8.91 38.31
CA ARG A 79 1.77 9.41 38.50
C ARG A 79 1.77 10.89 38.14
N PHE A 80 1.12 11.23 37.03
CA PHE A 80 0.80 12.61 36.67
C PHE A 80 -0.28 13.17 37.60
#